data_AF-A0A929XR28-F1
#
_entry.id   AF-A0A929XR28-F1
#
_cell.length_a   1.000
_cell.length_b   1.000
_cell.length_c   1.000
_cell.angle_alpha   90.00
_cell.angle_beta   90.00
_cell.angle_gamma   90.00
#
_symmetry.space_group_name_H-M   'P 1'
#
loop_
_entity.id
_entity.type
_entity.pdbx_description
1 polymer ?
#
loop_
_entity_poly.entity_id
_entity_poly.type
_entity_poly.pdbx_seq_one_letter_code
_entity_poly.pdbx_strand_id
1 'polypeptide(L)'
;MGVEDRKREILEKLNAHNGVASIHYLVGKLYSSRSTIRRDLIALEEEGVLKRSHGYVSLVTTSASESPISMRQVENLDKKQKIAKRTEPFIRDGMVLFLDSSSTVCQLAPILKGKKDLTIITNGINIAGELSHAHNLT
;
A
#
# COMPACT_ATOMS: atom_id res chain seq x y z
N MET A 1 22.68 21.27 2.62
CA MET A 1 21.63 21.35 1.59
C MET A 1 20.52 22.25 2.11
N GLY A 2 20.10 23.24 1.32
CA GLY A 2 18.99 24.13 1.69
C GLY A 2 17.66 23.38 1.80
N VAL A 3 16.63 24.04 2.37
CA VAL A 3 15.27 23.46 2.45
C VAL A 3 14.69 23.25 1.05
N GLU A 4 14.77 24.27 0.20
CA GLU A 4 14.24 24.21 -1.18
C GLU A 4 14.96 23.18 -2.06
N ASP A 5 16.30 23.09 -1.95
CA ASP A 5 17.06 22.05 -2.67
C ASP A 5 16.62 20.64 -2.26
N ARG A 6 16.35 20.43 -0.96
CA ARG A 6 15.91 19.13 -0.45
C ARG A 6 14.49 18.78 -0.88
N LYS A 7 13.58 19.76 -0.89
CA LYS A 7 12.23 19.58 -1.43
C LYS A 7 12.27 19.17 -2.90
N ARG A 8 13.09 19.85 -3.72
CA ARG A 8 13.30 19.48 -5.13
C ARG A 8 13.84 18.06 -5.27
N GLU A 9 14.86 17.70 -4.48
CA GLU A 9 15.42 16.35 -4.54
C GLU A 9 14.41 15.27 -4.13
N ILE A 10 13.55 15.52 -3.13
CA ILE A 10 12.44 14.63 -2.78
C ILE A 10 11.55 14.35 -3.99
N LEU A 11 11.14 15.40 -4.72
CA LEU A 11 10.28 15.27 -5.90
C LEU A 11 10.98 14.50 -7.03
N GLU A 12 12.28 14.75 -7.25
CA GLU A 12 13.08 14.00 -8.23
C GLU A 12 13.17 12.50 -7.87
N LYS A 13 13.44 12.17 -6.60
CA LYS A 13 13.47 10.77 -6.15
C LYS A 13 12.10 10.10 -6.26
N LEU A 14 11.01 10.83 -6.03
CA LEU A 14 9.65 10.31 -6.20
C LEU A 14 9.34 10.07 -7.68
N ASN A 15 9.64 11.02 -8.57
CA ASN A 15 9.46 10.85 -10.01
C ASN A 15 10.24 9.64 -10.54
N ALA A 16 11.50 9.47 -10.12
CA ALA A 16 12.32 8.31 -10.47
C ALA A 16 11.79 6.98 -9.91
N HIS A 17 10.90 7.03 -8.90
CA HIS A 17 10.28 5.88 -8.26
C HIS A 17 8.77 5.81 -8.55
N ASN A 18 8.39 6.11 -9.80
CA ASN A 18 7.00 6.05 -10.30
C ASN A 18 6.01 6.89 -9.49
N GLY A 19 6.46 7.99 -8.91
CA GLY A 19 5.65 8.92 -8.15
C GLY A 19 5.23 8.44 -6.75
N VAL A 20 5.75 7.31 -6.24
CA VAL A 20 5.42 6.81 -4.88
C VAL A 20 6.62 6.16 -4.21
N ALA A 21 6.91 6.50 -2.96
CA ALA A 21 7.99 5.85 -2.21
C ALA A 21 7.69 5.77 -0.71
N SER A 22 8.43 4.91 0.00
CA SER A 22 8.38 4.89 1.47
C SER A 22 9.21 6.05 2.05
N ILE A 23 8.82 6.54 3.21
CA ILE A 23 9.60 7.54 3.95
C ILE A 23 11.00 6.98 4.29
N HIS A 24 11.09 5.66 4.56
CA HIS A 24 12.36 5.01 4.83
C HIS A 24 13.31 5.07 3.62
N TYR A 25 12.79 4.82 2.41
CA TYR A 25 13.55 4.98 1.17
C TYR A 25 14.08 6.41 1.02
N LEU A 26 13.22 7.42 1.21
CA LEU A 26 13.64 8.83 1.09
C LEU A 26 14.71 9.21 2.11
N VAL A 27 14.58 8.78 3.36
CA VAL A 27 15.61 8.99 4.41
C VAL A 27 16.94 8.36 3.99
N GLY A 28 16.92 7.14 3.47
CA GLY A 28 18.12 6.45 3.01
C GLY A 28 18.79 7.07 1.78
N LYS A 29 18.05 7.85 0.97
CA LYS A 29 18.58 8.52 -0.23
C LYS A 29 19.02 9.96 -0.01
N LEU A 30 18.42 10.66 0.95
CA LEU A 30 18.62 12.11 1.16
C LEU A 30 19.56 12.44 2.32
N TYR A 31 20.12 11.41 2.98
CA TYR A 31 21.07 11.51 4.11
C TYR A 31 20.64 12.53 5.19
N SER A 32 19.33 12.69 5.36
CA SER A 32 18.71 13.66 6.27
C SER A 32 17.91 12.91 7.33
N SER A 33 17.81 13.49 8.52
CA SER A 33 17.05 12.86 9.60
C SER A 33 15.59 12.65 9.20
N ARG A 34 14.97 11.59 9.76
CA ARG A 34 13.55 11.30 9.54
C ARG A 34 12.63 12.47 9.94
N SER A 35 12.98 13.22 10.98
CA SER A 35 12.21 14.39 11.43
C SER A 35 12.34 15.56 10.46
N THR A 36 13.51 15.78 9.86
CA THR A 36 13.71 16.77 8.80
C THR A 36 12.88 16.41 7.56
N ILE A 37 13.04 15.18 7.04
CA ILE A 37 12.25 14.73 5.88
C ILE A 37 10.75 14.80 6.16
N ARG A 38 10.27 14.43 7.36
CA ARG A 38 8.85 14.58 7.70
C ARG A 38 8.36 16.01 7.62
N ARG A 39 9.15 17.01 8.04
CA ARG A 39 8.77 18.43 7.95
C ARG A 39 8.65 18.90 6.51
N ASP A 40 9.61 18.53 5.66
CA ASP A 40 9.57 18.90 4.24
C ASP A 40 8.40 18.24 3.52
N LEU A 41 8.13 16.97 3.82
CA LEU A 41 6.97 16.27 3.29
C LEU A 41 5.64 16.86 3.78
N ILE A 42 5.58 17.43 4.99
CA ILE A 42 4.38 18.15 5.47
C ILE A 42 4.19 19.43 4.64
N ALA A 43 5.25 20.21 4.47
CA ALA A 43 5.17 21.44 3.68
C ALA A 43 4.72 21.15 2.22
N LEU A 44 5.30 20.13 1.58
CA LEU A 44 4.91 19.74 0.22
C LEU A 44 3.47 19.16 0.13
N GLU A 45 2.97 18.57 1.22
CA GLU A 45 1.57 18.12 1.33
C GLU A 45 0.61 19.30 1.48
N GLU A 46 0.95 20.29 2.30
CA GLU A 46 0.20 21.54 2.45
C GLU A 46 0.18 22.37 1.16
N GLU A 47 1.26 22.31 0.37
CA GLU A 47 1.34 22.89 -0.98
C GLU A 47 0.54 22.09 -2.03
N GLY A 48 -0.01 20.92 -1.67
CA GLY A 48 -0.81 20.09 -2.57
C GLY A 48 -0.02 19.32 -3.63
N VAL A 49 1.31 19.29 -3.54
CA VAL A 49 2.20 18.65 -4.52
C VAL A 49 2.24 17.13 -4.33
N LEU A 50 2.09 16.66 -3.09
CA LEU A 50 2.11 15.25 -2.74
C LEU A 50 1.06 14.91 -1.68
N LYS A 51 0.73 13.64 -1.55
CA LYS A 51 -0.12 13.09 -0.50
C LYS A 51 0.68 12.10 0.34
N ARG A 52 0.45 12.05 1.64
CA ARG A 52 1.09 11.08 2.53
C ARG A 52 0.07 10.05 3.01
N SER A 53 0.57 8.84 3.23
CA SER A 53 -0.15 7.76 3.91
C SER A 53 0.82 7.01 4.82
N HIS A 54 0.34 6.15 5.71
CA HIS A 54 1.13 5.59 6.82
C HIS A 54 2.49 4.99 6.36
N GLY A 55 3.57 5.77 6.49
CA GLY A 55 4.94 5.37 6.07
C GLY A 55 5.28 5.59 4.58
N TYR A 56 4.36 6.09 3.77
CA TYR A 56 4.49 6.30 2.32
C TYR A 56 4.14 7.72 1.90
N VAL A 57 4.64 8.13 0.73
CA VAL A 57 4.31 9.39 0.09
C VAL A 57 4.20 9.20 -1.42
N SER A 58 3.29 9.92 -2.06
CA SER A 58 3.11 9.91 -3.51
C SER A 58 2.84 11.31 -4.03
N LEU A 59 3.24 11.56 -5.27
CA LEU A 59 2.86 12.78 -5.96
C LEU A 59 1.34 12.83 -6.14
N VAL A 60 0.77 14.03 -6.07
CA VAL A 60 -0.61 14.26 -6.48
C VAL A 60 -0.62 14.32 -8.01
N THR A 61 -1.22 13.31 -8.64
CA THR A 61 -1.45 13.30 -10.09
C THR A 61 -2.83 13.87 -10.37
N THR A 62 -2.95 14.77 -11.35
CA THR A 62 -4.22 15.37 -11.79
C THR A 62 -5.13 14.39 -12.54
N SER A 63 -4.63 13.21 -12.92
CA SER A 63 -5.44 12.15 -13.50
C SER A 63 -6.32 11.49 -12.43
N ALA A 64 -7.57 11.15 -12.79
CA ALA A 64 -8.52 10.36 -11.99
C ALA A 64 -8.07 8.90 -11.74
N SER A 65 -6.76 8.65 -11.77
CA SER A 65 -6.14 7.37 -11.46
C SER A 65 -6.20 7.14 -9.97
N GLU A 66 -6.66 5.95 -9.58
CA GLU A 66 -6.64 5.50 -8.20
C GLU A 66 -5.22 5.58 -7.62
N SER A 67 -5.09 5.91 -6.33
CA SER A 67 -3.77 5.96 -5.68
C SER A 67 -3.03 4.62 -5.83
N PRO A 68 -1.69 4.62 -5.88
CA PRO A 68 -0.91 3.40 -6.01
C PRO A 68 -1.32 2.33 -4.99
N ILE A 69 -1.29 1.05 -5.39
CA ILE A 69 -1.75 -0.05 -4.54
C ILE A 69 -1.02 -0.08 -3.18
N SER A 70 0.28 0.25 -3.16
CA SER A 70 1.09 0.35 -1.94
C SER A 70 0.57 1.40 -0.95
N MET A 71 0.09 2.53 -1.45
CA MET A 71 -0.58 3.55 -0.63
C MET A 71 -1.93 3.06 -0.14
N ARG A 72 -2.73 2.49 -1.04
CA ARG A 72 -4.06 2.01 -0.68
C ARG A 72 -3.96 0.91 0.37
N GLN A 73 -2.96 0.03 0.32
CA GLN A 73 -2.75 -1.02 1.32
C GLN A 73 -2.62 -0.47 2.75
N VAL A 74 -1.94 0.66 2.94
CA VAL A 74 -1.76 1.27 4.26
C VAL A 74 -2.85 2.29 4.62
N GLU A 75 -3.60 2.77 3.64
CA GLU A 75 -4.71 3.72 3.85
C GLU A 75 -5.94 3.01 4.43
N ASN A 76 -6.45 3.54 5.55
CA ASN A 76 -7.60 2.99 6.29
C ASN A 76 -7.44 1.48 6.61
N LEU A 77 -6.20 1.05 6.88
CA LEU A 77 -5.87 -0.37 7.09
C LEU A 77 -6.74 -1.02 8.18
N ASP A 78 -6.95 -0.33 9.31
CA ASP A 78 -7.77 -0.84 10.42
C ASP A 78 -9.22 -1.11 9.99
N LYS A 79 -9.80 -0.25 9.14
CA LYS A 79 -11.16 -0.41 8.61
C LYS A 79 -11.21 -1.58 7.63
N LYS A 80 -10.20 -1.75 6.78
CA LYS A 80 -10.14 -2.87 5.82
C LYS A 80 -10.00 -4.21 6.54
N GLN A 81 -9.21 -4.28 7.61
CA GLN A 81 -9.10 -5.45 8.46
C GLN A 81 -10.43 -5.79 9.15
N LYS A 82 -11.17 -4.78 9.63
CA LYS A 82 -12.52 -4.98 10.19
C LYS A 82 -13.49 -5.53 9.14
N ILE A 83 -13.46 -5.01 7.90
CA ILE A 83 -14.27 -5.54 6.79
C ILE A 83 -13.91 -7.00 6.52
N ALA A 84 -12.61 -7.31 6.39
CA ALA A 84 -12.14 -8.67 6.17
C ALA A 84 -12.62 -9.61 7.29
N LYS A 85 -12.46 -9.24 8.56
CA LYS A 85 -12.92 -10.08 9.68
C LYS A 85 -14.42 -10.38 9.64
N ARG A 86 -15.24 -9.44 9.13
CA ARG A 86 -16.69 -9.66 9.00
C ARG A 86 -17.03 -10.71 7.94
N THR A 87 -16.14 -11.05 7.02
CA THR A 87 -16.38 -12.09 6.00
C THR A 87 -16.14 -13.50 6.53
N GLU A 88 -15.42 -13.65 7.64
CA GLU A 88 -14.99 -14.94 8.20
C GLU A 88 -16.11 -15.99 8.36
N PRO A 89 -17.33 -15.65 8.83
CA PRO A 89 -18.42 -16.62 8.98
C PRO A 89 -18.98 -17.13 7.64
N PHE A 90 -18.73 -16.40 6.55
CA PHE A 90 -19.25 -16.71 5.21
C PHE A 90 -18.28 -17.58 4.41
N ILE A 91 -17.02 -17.69 4.82
CA ILE A 91 -15.99 -18.49 4.15
C ILE A 91 -15.88 -19.85 4.85
N ARG A 92 -16.14 -20.91 4.09
CA ARG A 92 -16.10 -22.31 4.56
C ARG A 92 -15.07 -23.09 3.78
N ASP A 93 -14.59 -24.17 4.38
CA ASP A 93 -13.66 -25.10 3.74
C ASP A 93 -14.29 -25.68 2.46
N GLY A 94 -13.46 -25.99 1.45
CA GLY A 94 -13.91 -26.55 0.18
C GLY A 94 -14.50 -25.54 -0.83
N MET A 95 -14.50 -24.24 -0.52
CA MET A 95 -15.07 -23.21 -1.40
C MET A 95 -14.13 -22.80 -2.53
N VAL A 96 -14.74 -22.47 -3.68
CA VAL A 96 -14.07 -21.77 -4.78
C VAL A 96 -14.40 -20.28 -4.67
N LEU A 97 -13.38 -19.43 -4.51
CA LEU A 97 -13.55 -17.99 -4.33
C LEU A 97 -12.85 -17.22 -5.45
N PHE A 98 -13.58 -16.26 -6.05
CA PHE A 98 -12.99 -15.27 -6.93
C PHE A 98 -12.61 -14.01 -6.13
N LEU A 99 -11.35 -13.60 -6.20
CA LEU A 99 -10.81 -12.44 -5.49
C LEU A 99 -10.26 -11.42 -6.50
N ASP A 100 -10.67 -10.17 -6.38
CA ASP A 100 -10.09 -9.08 -7.18
C ASP A 100 -8.71 -8.63 -6.67
N SER A 101 -8.10 -7.68 -7.36
CA SER A 101 -6.78 -7.11 -7.03
C SER A 101 -6.82 -5.97 -5.99
N SER A 102 -7.95 -5.74 -5.33
CA SER A 102 -8.15 -4.57 -4.47
C SER A 102 -7.36 -4.65 -3.16
N SER A 103 -6.92 -3.49 -2.66
CA SER A 103 -6.21 -3.40 -1.37
C SER A 103 -7.04 -3.88 -0.17
N THR A 104 -8.37 -3.85 -0.28
CA THR A 104 -9.28 -4.33 0.76
C THR A 104 -9.35 -5.86 0.75
N VAL A 105 -9.47 -6.48 -0.44
CA VAL A 105 -9.51 -7.94 -0.59
C VAL A 105 -8.20 -8.58 -0.14
N CYS A 106 -7.04 -7.92 -0.32
CA CYS A 106 -5.78 -8.38 0.27
C CYS A 106 -5.85 -8.65 1.79
N GLN A 107 -6.70 -7.94 2.53
CA GLN A 107 -6.83 -8.15 3.98
C GLN A 107 -7.53 -9.46 4.34
N LEU A 108 -8.10 -10.19 3.37
CA LEU A 108 -8.63 -11.53 3.57
C LEU A 108 -7.54 -12.58 3.74
N ALA A 109 -6.31 -12.31 3.31
CA ALA A 109 -5.27 -13.33 3.28
C ALA A 109 -5.04 -14.08 4.60
N PRO A 110 -4.99 -13.42 5.78
CA PRO A 110 -4.86 -14.14 7.05
C PRO A 110 -6.04 -15.09 7.35
N ILE A 111 -7.25 -14.73 6.95
CA ILE A 111 -8.47 -15.54 7.14
C ILE A 111 -8.42 -16.75 6.21
N LEU A 112 -8.08 -16.53 4.93
CA LEU A 112 -8.00 -17.59 3.92
C LEU A 112 -6.92 -18.63 4.27
N LYS A 113 -5.76 -18.17 4.77
CA LYS A 113 -4.68 -19.05 5.24
C LYS A 113 -5.11 -19.97 6.40
N GLY A 114 -6.19 -19.65 7.11
CA GLY A 114 -6.74 -20.50 8.19
C GLY A 114 -7.79 -21.52 7.74
N LYS A 115 -8.21 -21.53 6.47
CA LYS A 115 -9.26 -22.42 5.93
C LYS A 115 -8.66 -23.62 5.21
N LYS A 116 -9.44 -24.65 4.89
CA LYS A 116 -8.94 -25.84 4.19
C LYS A 116 -9.58 -26.00 2.82
N ASP A 117 -8.82 -26.57 1.90
CA ASP A 117 -9.30 -27.00 0.58
C ASP A 117 -10.01 -25.87 -0.19
N LEU A 118 -9.52 -24.63 -0.07
CA LEU A 118 -10.04 -23.52 -0.86
C LEU A 118 -9.36 -23.49 -2.23
N THR A 119 -10.15 -23.21 -3.27
CA THR A 119 -9.62 -22.83 -4.58
C THR A 119 -9.77 -21.33 -4.77
N ILE A 120 -8.66 -20.63 -5.03
CA ILE A 120 -8.65 -19.18 -5.20
C ILE A 120 -8.41 -18.82 -6.67
N ILE A 121 -9.34 -18.09 -7.26
CA ILE A 121 -9.20 -17.51 -8.60
C ILE A 121 -8.98 -16.02 -8.42
N THR A 122 -7.88 -15.47 -8.91
CA THR A 122 -7.61 -14.03 -8.80
C THR A 122 -6.90 -13.46 -10.01
N ASN A 123 -7.20 -12.20 -10.33
CA ASN A 123 -6.46 -11.40 -11.28
C ASN A 123 -5.41 -10.49 -10.60
N GLY A 124 -5.26 -10.56 -9.28
CA GLY A 124 -4.38 -9.71 -8.49
C GLY A 124 -3.07 -10.38 -8.10
N ILE A 125 -1.95 -9.90 -8.67
CA ILE A 125 -0.61 -10.41 -8.33
C ILE A 125 -0.25 -10.21 -6.85
N ASN A 126 -0.79 -9.16 -6.23
CA ASN A 126 -0.62 -8.82 -4.83
C ASN A 126 -1.19 -9.89 -3.89
N ILE A 127 -2.44 -10.30 -4.09
CA ILE A 127 -3.06 -11.32 -3.25
C ILE A 127 -2.56 -12.72 -3.62
N ALA A 128 -2.31 -12.98 -4.91
CA ALA A 128 -1.68 -14.23 -5.34
C ALA A 128 -0.31 -14.44 -4.66
N GLY A 129 0.54 -13.41 -4.65
CA GLY A 129 1.84 -13.46 -3.96
C GLY A 129 1.69 -13.70 -2.46
N GLU A 130 0.78 -12.99 -1.81
CA GLU A 130 0.52 -13.15 -0.37
C GLU A 130 0.03 -14.57 -0.01
N LEU A 131 -0.75 -15.20 -0.88
CA LEU A 131 -1.31 -16.54 -0.70
C LEU A 131 -0.41 -17.68 -1.22
N SER A 132 0.60 -17.37 -2.05
CA SER A 132 1.44 -18.37 -2.73
C SER A 132 2.17 -19.36 -1.81
N HIS A 133 2.37 -18.99 -0.55
CA HIS A 133 3.03 -19.82 0.46
C HIS A 133 2.05 -20.61 1.34
N ALA A 134 0.74 -20.54 1.05
CA ALA A 134 -0.28 -21.26 1.80
C ALA A 134 -0.45 -22.68 1.23
N HIS A 135 -0.02 -23.70 1.97
CA HIS A 135 -0.07 -25.11 1.54
C HIS A 135 -1.47 -25.71 1.46
N ASN A 136 -2.46 -24.98 1.95
CA ASN A 136 -3.86 -25.35 2.10
C ASN A 136 -4.78 -24.70 1.04
N LEU A 137 -4.20 -23.96 0.09
CA LEU A 137 -4.91 -23.27 -0.97
C LEU A 137 -4.44 -23.81 -2.33
N THR A 138 -5.37 -23.92 -3.27
CA THR A 138 -5.10 -24.17 -4.69
C THR A 138 -5.31 -22.90 -5.48
#